data_AF-A0A9P4WDG8-F1
#
_entry.id   AF-A0A9P4WDG8-F1
#
_cell.length_a   1.000
_cell.length_b   1.000
_cell.length_c   1.000
_cell.angle_alpha   90.00
_cell.angle_beta   90.00
_cell.angle_gamma   90.00
#
_symmetry.space_group_name_H-M   'P 1'
#
loop_
_entity.id
_entity.type
_entity.pdbx_description
1 polymer ?
#
loop_
_entity_poly.entity_id
_entity_poly.type
_entity_poly.pdbx_seq_one_letter_code
_entity_poly.pdbx_strand_id
1 'polypeptide(L)'
;MSYSSRDEVRLLLRSERKKKDELDREIEAVKKEYEERQRLKKEKRKAKDKDKDKETKAAEEEEDKKDDKAKEDKIKELTKSGDAVSSEPTARIYHLNKSFYQMRLDRIRNAEIAKRNRERLQNPANFPSVPKNLP
;
A
#
# COMPACT_ATOMS: atom_id res chain seq x y z
N MET A 1 4.39 -13.68 53.04
CA MET A 1 4.52 -13.89 51.57
C MET A 1 3.96 -12.68 50.84
N SER A 2 4.78 -11.87 50.16
CA SER A 2 4.35 -10.69 49.37
C SER A 2 4.91 -10.67 47.94
N TYR A 3 5.04 -11.86 47.34
CA TYR A 3 5.66 -12.02 46.02
C TYR A 3 4.69 -11.87 44.83
N SER A 4 3.37 -12.00 45.04
CA SER A 4 2.37 -11.97 43.95
C SER A 4 2.39 -10.67 43.13
N SER A 5 2.43 -9.52 43.80
CA SER A 5 2.30 -8.22 43.13
C SER A 5 3.52 -7.82 42.29
N ARG A 6 4.74 -8.24 42.68
CA ARG A 6 5.96 -7.93 41.90
C ARG A 6 6.08 -8.78 40.64
N ASP A 7 5.63 -10.03 40.70
CA ASP A 7 5.69 -10.94 39.55
C ASP A 7 4.62 -10.60 38.51
N GLU A 8 3.43 -10.15 38.93
CA GLU A 8 2.41 -9.58 38.04
C GLU A 8 2.90 -8.32 37.30
N VAL A 9 3.58 -7.40 38.01
CA VAL A 9 4.17 -6.20 37.40
C VAL A 9 5.26 -6.56 36.38
N ARG A 10 6.11 -7.55 36.67
CA ARG A 10 7.12 -8.04 35.72
C ARG A 10 6.48 -8.69 34.49
N LEU A 11 5.37 -9.40 34.65
CA LEU A 11 4.65 -10.04 33.55
C LEU A 11 4.03 -9.00 32.61
N LEU A 12 3.44 -7.95 33.17
CA LEU A 12 2.91 -6.81 32.42
C LEU A 12 4.01 -6.09 31.65
N LEU A 13 5.13 -5.76 32.30
CA LEU A 13 6.30 -5.16 31.66
C LEU A 13 6.85 -6.02 30.50
N ARG A 14 6.87 -7.34 30.66
CA ARG A 14 7.29 -8.26 29.59
C ARG A 14 6.27 -8.31 28.45
N SER A 15 4.98 -8.24 28.75
CA SER A 15 3.93 -8.19 27.74
C SER A 15 3.95 -6.89 26.94
N GLU A 16 4.20 -5.76 27.59
CA GLU A 16 4.33 -4.45 26.96
C GLU A 16 5.57 -4.37 26.08
N ARG A 17 6.70 -4.92 26.54
CA ARG A 17 7.90 -5.05 25.72
C ARG A 17 7.67 -5.91 24.48
N LYS A 18 7.02 -7.06 24.61
CA LYS A 18 6.69 -7.92 23.46
C LYS A 18 5.79 -7.20 22.45
N LYS A 19 4.74 -6.52 22.93
CA LYS A 19 3.85 -5.72 22.07
C LYS A 19 4.61 -4.61 21.35
N LYS A 20 5.54 -3.93 22.04
CA LYS A 20 6.37 -2.89 21.46
C LYS A 20 7.32 -3.45 20.40
N ASP A 21 7.99 -4.56 20.69
CA ASP A 21 8.90 -5.23 19.76
C ASP A 21 8.16 -5.75 18.51
N GLU A 22 6.93 -6.25 18.66
CA GLU A 22 6.07 -6.67 17.55
C GLU A 22 5.65 -5.48 16.67
N LEU A 23 5.23 -4.37 17.29
CA LEU A 23 4.89 -3.14 16.57
C LEU A 23 6.11 -2.56 15.83
N ASP A 24 7.29 -2.55 16.45
CA ASP A 24 8.51 -2.03 15.84
C ASP A 24 8.93 -2.88 14.61
N ARG A 25 8.72 -4.21 14.67
CA ARG A 25 8.96 -5.11 13.53
C ARG A 25 7.97 -4.87 12.38
N GLU A 26 6.69 -4.67 12.68
CA GLU A 26 5.69 -4.35 11.66
C GLU A 26 6.00 -3.00 10.99
N ILE A 27 6.40 -2.00 11.78
CA ILE A 27 6.81 -0.69 11.26
C ILE A 27 8.04 -0.83 10.35
N GLU A 28 9.03 -1.63 10.73
CA GLU A 28 10.22 -1.85 9.90
C GLU A 28 9.89 -2.57 8.59
N ALA A 29 9.02 -3.58 8.64
CA ALA A 29 8.56 -4.29 7.44
C ALA A 29 7.82 -3.36 6.49
N VAL A 30 6.90 -2.53 7.02
CA VAL A 30 6.15 -1.55 6.22
C VAL A 30 7.08 -0.49 5.62
N LYS A 31 8.09 -0.01 6.36
CA LYS A 31 9.08 0.93 5.84
C LYS A 31 9.88 0.32 4.69
N LYS A 32 10.36 -0.92 4.83
CA LYS A 32 11.09 -1.64 3.77
C LYS A 32 10.23 -1.84 2.52
N GLU A 33 8.98 -2.30 2.69
CA GLU A 33 8.05 -2.45 1.56
C GLU A 33 7.77 -1.11 0.85
N TYR A 34 7.64 -0.02 1.61
CA TYR A 34 7.41 1.31 1.04
C TYR A 34 8.63 1.80 0.25
N GLU A 35 9.83 1.65 0.81
CA GLU A 35 11.07 2.03 0.14
C GLU A 35 11.31 1.23 -1.15
N GLU A 36 11.09 -0.09 -1.13
CA GLU A 36 11.19 -0.93 -2.32
C GLU A 36 10.15 -0.54 -3.38
N ARG A 37 8.89 -0.33 -2.98
CA ARG A 37 7.83 0.14 -3.90
C ARG A 37 8.18 1.49 -4.51
N GLN A 38 8.75 2.41 -3.73
CA GLN A 38 9.18 3.72 -4.22
C GLN A 38 10.38 3.62 -5.16
N ARG A 39 11.36 2.78 -4.85
CA ARG A 39 12.50 2.50 -5.76
C ARG A 39 12.02 1.89 -7.07
N LEU A 40 11.13 0.90 -7.01
CA LEU A 40 10.56 0.26 -8.19
C LEU A 40 9.76 1.24 -9.06
N LYS A 41 9.02 2.17 -8.44
CA LYS A 41 8.33 3.26 -9.17
C LYS A 41 9.33 4.20 -9.85
N LYS A 42 10.40 4.60 -9.14
CA LYS A 42 11.45 5.48 -9.69
C LYS A 42 12.21 4.81 -10.85
N GLU A 43 12.52 3.53 -10.74
CA GLU A 43 13.17 2.77 -11.82
C GLU A 43 12.26 2.59 -13.04
N LYS A 44 10.97 2.27 -12.84
CA LYS A 44 9.99 2.20 -13.93
C LYS A 44 9.80 3.55 -14.63
N ARG A 45 9.81 4.65 -13.88
CA ARG A 45 9.76 6.01 -14.45
C ARG A 45 11.02 6.30 -15.27
N LYS A 46 12.22 6.03 -14.75
CA LYS A 46 13.49 6.21 -15.49
C LYS A 46 13.61 5.31 -16.73
N ALA A 47 13.05 4.10 -16.69
CA ALA A 47 13.06 3.19 -17.83
C ALA A 47 12.09 3.65 -18.94
N LYS A 48 10.88 4.10 -18.59
CA LYS A 48 9.93 4.71 -19.55
C LYS A 48 10.47 6.00 -20.17
N ASP A 49 11.29 6.74 -19.44
CA ASP A 49 11.85 8.02 -19.88
C ASP A 49 12.96 7.88 -20.92
N LYS A 50 13.53 6.68 -21.13
CA LYS A 50 14.51 6.42 -22.19
C LYS A 50 13.89 6.05 -23.54
N ASP A 51 12.58 5.82 -23.60
CA ASP A 51 11.90 5.25 -24.77
C ASP A 51 10.77 6.15 -25.33
N LYS A 52 10.65 7.39 -24.81
CA LYS A 52 9.62 8.35 -25.21
C LYS A 52 10.23 9.63 -25.80
N ASP A 53 9.73 9.97 -26.98
CA ASP A 53 10.06 11.17 -27.73
C ASP A 53 9.69 12.46 -26.95
N LYS A 54 10.44 13.54 -27.16
CA LYS A 54 10.46 14.77 -26.32
C LYS A 54 9.10 15.40 -26.06
N GLU A 55 8.14 15.22 -26.96
CA GLU A 55 6.80 15.83 -26.91
C GLU A 55 5.86 15.14 -25.89
N THR A 56 6.02 13.83 -25.67
CA THR A 56 5.19 13.07 -24.71
C THR A 56 5.68 13.18 -23.26
N LYS A 57 6.96 13.51 -23.04
CA LYS A 57 7.52 13.74 -21.69
C LYS A 57 6.93 14.99 -21.02
N ALA A 58 6.73 16.07 -21.78
CA ALA A 58 6.24 17.33 -21.24
C ALA A 58 4.79 17.22 -20.69
N ALA A 59 3.94 16.42 -21.34
CA ALA A 59 2.56 16.20 -20.91
C ALA A 59 2.47 15.28 -19.67
N GLU A 60 3.26 14.20 -19.61
CA GLU A 60 3.29 13.30 -18.44
C GLU A 60 3.87 14.01 -17.19
N GLU A 61 4.84 14.91 -17.35
CA GLU A 61 5.48 15.64 -16.24
C GLU A 61 4.56 16.72 -15.63
N GLU A 62 3.66 17.31 -16.42
CA GLU A 62 2.63 18.27 -15.98
C GLU A 62 1.51 17.55 -15.20
N GLU A 63 1.14 16.35 -15.62
CA GLU A 63 0.14 15.51 -14.96
C GLU A 63 0.67 14.92 -13.64
N ASP A 64 1.92 14.43 -13.61
CA ASP A 64 2.56 13.92 -12.38
C ASP A 64 2.74 15.05 -11.33
N LYS A 65 3.03 16.29 -11.76
CA LYS A 65 3.10 17.46 -10.85
C LYS A 65 1.74 17.85 -10.28
N LYS A 66 0.65 17.69 -11.04
CA LYS A 66 -0.72 17.92 -10.56
C LYS A 66 -1.16 16.83 -9.59
N ASP A 67 -0.84 15.58 -9.86
CA ASP A 67 -1.21 14.45 -9.02
C ASP A 67 -0.38 14.38 -7.72
N ASP A 68 0.89 14.79 -7.74
CA ASP A 68 1.70 14.92 -6.53
C ASP A 68 1.26 16.12 -5.66
N LYS A 69 0.85 17.25 -6.26
CA LYS A 69 0.22 18.36 -5.50
C LYS A 69 -1.12 17.96 -4.88
N ALA A 70 -1.97 17.25 -5.62
CA ALA A 70 -3.25 16.77 -5.10
C ALA A 70 -3.07 15.77 -3.94
N LYS A 71 -2.01 14.94 -3.99
CA LYS A 71 -1.65 14.05 -2.87
C LYS A 71 -1.10 14.82 -1.68
N GLU A 72 -0.22 15.80 -1.89
CA GLU A 72 0.29 16.64 -0.81
C GLU A 72 -0.82 17.42 -0.11
N ASP A 73 -1.75 18.00 -0.85
CA ASP A 73 -2.86 18.77 -0.27
C ASP A 73 -3.80 17.88 0.53
N LYS A 74 -4.08 16.67 0.02
CA LYS A 74 -4.88 15.67 0.74
C LYS A 74 -4.18 15.12 1.98
N ILE A 75 -2.86 14.98 1.93
CA ILE A 75 -2.05 14.61 3.11
C ILE A 75 -2.06 15.74 4.14
N LYS A 76 -1.88 17.00 3.72
CA LYS A 76 -1.94 18.18 4.61
C LYS A 76 -3.32 18.35 5.27
N GLU A 77 -4.39 18.05 4.55
CA GLU A 77 -5.75 18.09 5.07
C GLU A 77 -5.97 16.99 6.12
N LEU A 78 -5.48 15.77 5.85
CA LEU A 78 -5.54 14.65 6.78
C LEU A 78 -4.65 14.86 8.02
N THR A 79 -3.45 15.44 7.89
CA THR A 79 -2.58 15.76 9.04
C THR A 79 -3.15 16.88 9.90
N LYS A 80 -3.74 17.93 9.31
CA LYS A 80 -4.47 18.96 10.07
C LYS A 80 -5.65 18.40 10.86
N SER A 81 -6.33 17.37 10.34
CA SER A 81 -7.40 16.67 11.07
C SER A 81 -6.88 15.66 12.12
N GLY A 82 -5.62 15.23 12.01
CA GLY A 82 -4.99 14.25 12.91
C GLY A 82 -4.23 14.88 14.09
N ASP A 83 -3.69 16.09 13.95
CA ASP A 83 -2.96 16.79 15.03
C ASP A 83 -3.87 17.31 16.15
N ALA A 84 -5.19 17.29 15.97
CA ALA A 84 -6.16 17.54 17.04
C ALA A 84 -6.42 16.31 17.94
N VAL A 85 -5.77 15.16 17.68
CA VAL A 85 -5.92 13.95 18.48
C VAL A 85 -4.87 13.94 19.59
N SER A 86 -5.27 14.57 20.69
CA SER A 86 -4.70 14.54 22.04
C SER A 86 -3.65 13.44 22.30
N SER A 87 -2.49 13.84 22.80
CA SER A 87 -1.37 13.02 23.25
C SER A 87 -1.66 12.18 24.51
N GLU A 88 -2.92 12.11 24.96
CA GLU A 88 -3.30 11.31 26.11
C GLU A 88 -3.73 9.88 25.71
N PRO A 89 -3.46 8.87 26.55
CA PRO A 89 -3.83 7.47 26.31
C PRO A 89 -5.34 7.25 26.50
N THR A 90 -6.15 7.98 25.73
CA THR A 90 -7.58 7.74 25.61
C THR A 90 -7.82 6.60 24.62
N ALA A 91 -8.86 5.81 24.86
CA ALA A 91 -9.23 4.72 23.96
C ALA A 91 -9.48 5.29 22.56
N ARG A 92 -8.64 4.96 21.58
CA ARG A 92 -8.82 5.40 20.19
C ARG A 92 -10.09 4.76 19.64
N ILE A 93 -11.13 5.57 19.49
CA ILE A 93 -12.40 5.13 18.92
C ILE A 93 -12.26 5.16 17.39
N TYR A 94 -12.02 3.99 16.80
CA TYR A 94 -11.96 3.82 15.35
C TYR A 94 -13.37 3.69 14.79
N HIS A 95 -13.66 4.45 13.73
CA HIS A 95 -14.89 4.35 12.97
C HIS A 95 -14.59 3.73 11.60
N LEU A 96 -15.32 2.68 11.22
CA LEU A 96 -15.14 2.04 9.92
C LEU A 96 -15.65 2.96 8.81
N ASN A 97 -14.75 3.53 8.02
CA ASN A 97 -15.14 4.31 6.85
C ASN A 97 -15.64 3.37 5.73
N LYS A 98 -16.78 3.70 5.13
CA LYS A 98 -17.42 2.92 4.05
C LYS A 98 -16.50 2.70 2.83
N SER A 99 -15.52 3.58 2.61
CA SER A 99 -14.52 3.43 1.56
C SER A 99 -13.65 2.18 1.70
N PHE A 100 -13.39 1.71 2.94
CA PHE A 100 -12.60 0.49 3.17
C PHE A 100 -13.30 -0.77 2.66
N TYR A 101 -14.63 -0.81 2.73
CA TYR A 101 -15.41 -1.91 2.16
C TYR A 101 -15.23 -1.98 0.65
N GLN A 102 -15.34 -0.83 -0.03
CA GLN A 102 -15.13 -0.75 -1.47
C GLN A 102 -13.69 -1.15 -1.86
N MET A 103 -12.68 -0.63 -1.15
CA MET A 103 -11.28 -1.02 -1.37
C MET A 103 -11.04 -2.53 -1.20
N ARG A 104 -11.71 -3.16 -0.22
CA ARG A 104 -11.62 -4.61 -0.01
C ARG A 104 -12.23 -5.39 -1.16
N LEU A 105 -13.41 -4.99 -1.63
CA LEU A 105 -14.05 -5.61 -2.79
C LEU A 105 -13.19 -5.48 -4.04
N ASP A 106 -12.65 -4.30 -4.30
CA ASP A 106 -11.81 -4.05 -5.47
C ASP A 106 -10.52 -4.87 -5.41
N ARG A 107 -9.92 -5.04 -4.22
CA ARG A 107 -8.76 -5.92 -4.02
C ARG A 107 -9.08 -7.38 -4.36
N ILE A 108 -10.22 -7.89 -3.92
CA ILE A 108 -10.65 -9.27 -4.19
C ILE A 108 -10.88 -9.46 -5.69
N ARG A 109 -11.66 -8.59 -6.32
CA ARG A 109 -11.93 -8.65 -7.77
C ARG A 109 -10.66 -8.58 -8.60
N ASN A 110 -9.74 -7.65 -8.26
CA ASN A 110 -8.49 -7.49 -8.98
C ASN A 110 -7.59 -8.73 -8.85
N ALA A 111 -7.56 -9.37 -7.68
CA ALA A 111 -6.82 -10.62 -7.47
C ALA A 111 -7.41 -11.78 -8.31
N GLU A 112 -8.74 -11.89 -8.38
CA GLU A 112 -9.42 -12.90 -9.20
C GLU A 112 -9.20 -12.68 -10.70
N ILE A 113 -9.30 -11.42 -11.17
CA ILE A 113 -9.03 -11.06 -12.56
C ILE A 113 -7.57 -11.37 -12.92
N ALA A 114 -6.62 -11.01 -12.05
CA ALA A 114 -5.20 -11.32 -12.27
C ALA A 114 -4.95 -12.84 -12.35
N LYS A 115 -5.59 -13.62 -11.48
CA LYS A 115 -5.51 -15.10 -11.53
C LYS A 115 -6.09 -15.65 -12.83
N ARG A 116 -7.29 -15.20 -13.23
CA ARG A 116 -7.94 -15.62 -14.48
C ARG A 116 -7.12 -15.25 -15.70
N ASN A 117 -6.53 -14.06 -15.72
CA ASN A 117 -5.68 -13.61 -16.82
C ASN A 117 -4.39 -14.44 -16.90
N ARG A 118 -3.78 -14.78 -15.76
CA ARG A 118 -2.63 -15.68 -15.72
C ARG A 118 -2.99 -17.06 -16.31
N GLU A 119 -4.12 -17.63 -15.92
CA GLU A 119 -4.60 -18.93 -16.45
C GLU A 119 -4.87 -18.86 -17.96
N ARG A 120 -5.49 -17.78 -18.43
CA ARG A 120 -5.73 -17.56 -19.87
C ARG A 120 -4.43 -17.47 -20.69
N LEU A 121 -3.40 -16.82 -20.14
CA LEU A 121 -2.11 -16.69 -20.83
C LEU A 121 -1.31 -18.00 -20.83
N GLN A 122 -1.49 -18.86 -19.84
CA GLN A 122 -0.82 -20.16 -19.75
C GLN A 122 -1.40 -21.19 -20.72
N ASN A 123 -2.68 -21.07 -21.09
CA ASN A 123 -3.31 -22.00 -22.02
C ASN A 123 -3.18 -21.50 -23.47
N PRO A 124 -2.36 -22.14 -24.33
CA PRO A 124 -2.24 -21.76 -25.73
C PRO A 124 -3.55 -21.94 -26.53
N ALA A 125 -4.47 -22.78 -26.06
CA ALA A 125 -5.79 -22.98 -26.69
C ALA A 125 -6.76 -21.80 -26.48
N ASN A 126 -6.46 -20.89 -25.55
CA ASN A 126 -7.28 -19.69 -25.32
C ASN A 126 -7.00 -18.58 -26.33
N PHE A 127 -5.97 -18.72 -27.15
CA PHE A 127 -5.65 -17.76 -28.21
C PHE A 127 -6.35 -18.18 -29.51
N PRO A 128 -6.95 -17.23 -30.24
CA PRO A 128 -7.53 -17.54 -31.54
C PRO A 128 -6.43 -17.99 -32.52
N SER A 129 -6.69 -19.06 -33.26
CA SER A 129 -5.79 -19.50 -34.32
C SER A 129 -5.92 -18.62 -35.55
N VAL A 130 -4.82 -18.36 -36.25
CA VAL A 130 -4.83 -17.65 -37.53
C VAL A 130 -5.65 -18.44 -38.56
N PRO A 131 -6.56 -17.81 -39.32
CA PRO A 131 -7.30 -18.46 -40.41
C PRO A 131 -6.33 -19.08 -41.43
N LYS A 132 -6.53 -20.35 -41.77
CA LYS A 132 -5.64 -21.10 -42.69
C LYS A 132 -6.04 -21.01 -44.17
N ASN A 133 -7.15 -20.33 -44.46
CA ASN A 133 -7.61 -20.14 -45.83
C ASN A 133 -6.94 -18.89 -46.40
N LEU A 134 -5.70 -19.05 -46.87
CA LEU A 134 -5.14 -18.10 -47.83
C LEU A 134 -5.77 -18.39 -49.20
N PRO A 135 -6.19 -17.35 -49.95
CA PRO A 135 -6.81 -17.51 -51.27
C PRO A 135 -5.85 -18.14 -52.29
#